data_AF-A0A0V7ZLL8-F1
#
_entry.id   AF-A0A0V7ZLL8-F1
#
_cell.length_a   1.000
_cell.length_b   1.000
_cell.length_c   1.000
_cell.angle_alpha   90.00
_cell.angle_beta   90.00
_cell.angle_gamma   90.00
#
_symmetry.space_group_name_H-M   'P 1'
#
loop_
_entity.id
_entity.type
_entity.pdbx_description
1 polymer ?
#
loop_
_entity_poly.entity_id
_entity_poly.type
_entity_poly.pdbx_seq_one_letter_code
_entity_poly.pdbx_strand_id
1 'polypeptide(L)'
;MFKNLKLKQKFTMILLVILIVGLSFCGLSLSLILRQNAEREIASTGLLLMETMTSVRQYTNEQIKPELNEQLEREFLPQVIPAYSATEVFNNLRSKEKYGQYFYKEATLNPTNPRDKADDFETEIVEKFRNNTKLKEWQGFRSEPAVDMFYIARPLQITEPSCLECHDTPERAPKTQIKNYGPVGGFGWKLNEIVGAQIISVPASAVIQKANQYSFLIVGIVSIVFVAIILLVNLLLNRQIVRPLKRITRVAEEVSTGHMDVDFEQLSNDEIGNLAKAFKRMKLSLEMAMRRLKRPPGNTNTGNPSNYGNSGNSGNYGNSGY
;
A
#
# COMPACT_ATOMS: atom_id res chain seq x y z
N MET A 1 -30.88 -13.47 12.46
CA MET A 1 -30.86 -13.61 10.99
C MET A 1 -30.35 -14.96 10.45
N PHE A 2 -29.38 -15.62 11.08
CA PHE A 2 -28.77 -16.85 10.54
C PHE A 2 -29.61 -18.15 10.60
N LYS A 3 -30.71 -18.20 11.36
CA LYS A 3 -31.45 -19.46 11.57
C LYS A 3 -32.16 -19.99 10.32
N ASN A 4 -32.57 -19.13 9.39
CA ASN A 4 -33.38 -19.51 8.22
C ASN A 4 -32.57 -19.71 6.92
N LEU A 5 -31.25 -19.58 6.97
CA LEU A 5 -30.39 -19.67 5.77
C LEU A 5 -30.03 -21.12 5.44
N LYS A 6 -30.07 -21.47 4.16
CA LYS A 6 -29.53 -22.75 3.66
C LYS A 6 -28.03 -22.84 3.94
N LEU A 7 -27.48 -24.04 4.13
CA LEU A 7 -26.07 -24.26 4.45
C LEU A 7 -25.12 -23.51 3.48
N LYS A 8 -25.42 -23.56 2.17
CA LYS A 8 -24.68 -22.82 1.14
C LYS A 8 -24.65 -21.31 1.43
N GLN A 9 -25.80 -20.71 1.74
CA GLN A 9 -25.90 -19.27 2.00
C GLN A 9 -25.09 -18.86 3.23
N LYS A 10 -25.09 -19.68 4.30
CA LYS A 10 -24.27 -19.41 5.49
C LYS A 10 -22.78 -19.36 5.14
N PHE A 11 -22.30 -20.35 4.39
CA PHE A 11 -20.91 -20.39 3.93
C PHE A 11 -20.57 -19.22 3.00
N THR A 12 -21.41 -18.93 2.01
CA THR A 12 -21.18 -17.79 1.10
C THR A 12 -21.11 -16.47 1.88
N MET A 13 -22.00 -16.26 2.85
CA MET A 13 -21.99 -15.04 3.68
C MET A 13 -20.70 -14.90 4.49
N ILE A 14 -20.22 -15.99 5.11
CA ILE A 14 -18.96 -15.98 5.86
C ILE A 14 -17.79 -15.64 4.92
N LEU A 15 -17.72 -16.28 3.75
CA LEU A 15 -16.67 -15.99 2.76
C LEU A 15 -16.71 -14.56 2.25
N LEU A 16 -17.89 -13.99 2.03
CA LEU A 16 -18.04 -12.58 1.63
C LEU A 16 -17.61 -11.62 2.74
N VAL A 17 -17.92 -11.92 4.00
CA VAL A 17 -17.46 -11.10 5.13
C VAL A 17 -15.92 -11.14 5.22
N ILE A 18 -15.32 -12.33 5.16
CA ILE A 18 -13.86 -12.50 5.15
C ILE A 18 -13.24 -11.73 3.98
N LEU A 19 -13.85 -11.80 2.80
CA LEU A 19 -13.42 -11.08 1.62
C LEU A 19 -13.42 -9.57 1.85
N ILE A 20 -14.54 -9.02 2.30
CA ILE A 20 -14.69 -7.57 2.49
C ILE A 20 -13.70 -7.06 3.53
N VAL A 21 -13.57 -7.75 4.67
CA VAL A 21 -12.63 -7.38 5.73
C VAL A 21 -11.18 -7.50 5.24
N GLY A 22 -10.83 -8.61 4.58
CA GLY A 22 -9.49 -8.85 4.06
C GLY A 22 -9.09 -7.84 2.98
N LEU A 23 -9.95 -7.60 1.99
CA LEU A 23 -9.69 -6.62 0.94
C LEU A 23 -9.61 -5.19 1.49
N SER A 24 -10.48 -4.83 2.45
CA SER A 24 -10.44 -3.50 3.06
C SER A 24 -9.12 -3.29 3.81
N PHE A 25 -8.73 -4.26 4.64
CA PHE A 25 -7.49 -4.19 5.42
C PHE A 25 -6.24 -4.19 4.53
N CYS A 26 -6.14 -5.13 3.58
CA CYS A 26 -5.02 -5.22 2.65
C CYS A 26 -4.96 -4.02 1.70
N GLY A 27 -6.10 -3.59 1.17
CA GLY A 27 -6.19 -2.44 0.27
C GLY A 27 -5.79 -1.14 0.96
N LEU A 28 -6.26 -0.91 2.18
CA LEU A 28 -5.87 0.25 2.98
C LEU A 28 -4.37 0.21 3.32
N SER A 29 -3.86 -0.93 3.79
CA SER A 29 -2.44 -1.09 4.10
C SER A 29 -1.55 -0.87 2.87
N LEU A 30 -1.92 -1.44 1.72
CA LEU A 30 -1.20 -1.27 0.45
C LEU A 30 -1.21 0.19 -0.01
N SER A 31 -2.36 0.86 0.05
CA SER A 31 -2.49 2.27 -0.31
C SER A 31 -1.61 3.16 0.56
N LEU A 32 -1.57 2.92 1.88
CA LEU A 32 -0.70 3.64 2.80
C LEU A 32 0.78 3.43 2.48
N ILE A 33 1.20 2.17 2.23
CA ILE A 33 2.59 1.84 1.89
C ILE A 33 3.00 2.50 0.56
N LEU A 34 2.17 2.38 -0.47
CA LEU A 34 2.45 2.97 -1.79
C LEU A 34 2.54 4.50 -1.72
N ARG A 35 1.65 5.13 -0.94
CA ARG A 35 1.70 6.58 -0.73
C ARG A 35 2.96 7.01 0.03
N GLN A 36 3.31 6.32 1.12
CA GLN A 36 4.55 6.60 1.85
C GLN A 36 5.80 6.41 0.99
N ASN A 37 5.82 5.38 0.13
CA ASN A 37 6.93 5.17 -0.80
C ASN A 37 7.01 6.29 -1.85
N ALA A 38 5.88 6.72 -2.40
CA ALA A 38 5.83 7.86 -3.32
C ALA A 38 6.34 9.15 -2.67
N GLU A 39 5.93 9.44 -1.43
CA GLU A 39 6.41 10.60 -0.68
C GLU A 39 7.92 10.54 -0.43
N ARG A 40 8.46 9.36 -0.06
CA ARG A 40 9.92 9.16 0.10
C ARG A 40 10.68 9.34 -1.21
N GLU A 41 10.14 8.86 -2.32
CA GLU A 41 10.75 9.01 -3.65
C GLU A 41 10.82 10.47 -4.09
N ILE A 42 9.71 11.21 -3.90
CA ILE A 42 9.66 12.65 -4.18
C ILE A 42 10.64 13.40 -3.26
N ALA A 43 10.65 13.09 -1.97
CA ALA A 43 11.54 13.73 -1.01
C ALA A 43 13.02 13.49 -1.34
N SER A 44 13.39 12.24 -1.64
CA SER A 44 14.75 11.88 -2.06
C SER A 44 15.19 12.64 -3.30
N THR A 45 14.30 12.76 -4.30
CA THR A 45 14.56 13.55 -5.51
C THR A 45 14.77 15.04 -5.19
N GLY A 46 13.91 15.61 -4.35
CA GLY A 46 14.03 17.01 -3.90
C GLY A 46 15.34 17.26 -3.15
N LEU A 47 15.71 16.37 -2.22
CA LEU A 47 16.96 16.45 -1.46
C LEU A 47 18.18 16.36 -2.36
N LEU A 48 18.19 15.44 -3.32
CA LEU A 48 19.28 15.31 -4.28
C LEU A 48 19.46 16.60 -5.10
N LEU A 49 18.36 17.18 -5.59
CA LEU A 49 18.40 18.43 -6.33
C LEU A 49 18.87 19.60 -5.46
N MET A 50 18.40 19.69 -4.21
CA MET A 50 18.84 20.71 -3.26
C MET A 50 20.34 20.59 -2.97
N GLU A 51 20.83 19.38 -2.68
CA GLU A 51 22.25 19.13 -2.39
C GLU A 51 23.14 19.42 -3.62
N THR A 52 22.62 19.15 -4.82
CA THR A 52 23.28 19.52 -6.08
C THR A 52 23.42 21.04 -6.19
N MET A 53 22.37 21.81 -5.86
CA MET A 53 22.45 23.28 -5.86
C MET A 53 23.38 23.81 -4.76
N THR A 54 23.38 23.18 -3.59
CA THR A 54 24.37 23.47 -2.54
C THR A 54 25.80 23.23 -3.02
N SER A 55 26.04 22.15 -3.77
CA SER A 55 27.35 21.87 -4.37
C SER A 55 27.75 22.93 -5.41
N VAL A 56 26.80 23.40 -6.23
CA VAL A 56 27.03 24.51 -7.18
C VAL A 56 27.39 25.80 -6.43
N ARG A 57 26.71 26.11 -5.32
CA ARG A 57 27.05 27.25 -4.46
C ARG A 57 28.47 27.15 -3.94
N GLN A 58 28.82 25.98 -3.38
CA GLN A 58 30.14 25.71 -2.83
C GLN A 58 31.23 25.88 -3.89
N TYR A 59 31.07 25.26 -5.05
CA TYR A 59 32.00 25.41 -6.18
C TYR A 59 32.16 26.87 -6.61
N THR A 60 31.05 27.61 -6.73
CA THR A 60 31.08 29.03 -7.10
C THR A 60 31.89 29.85 -6.09
N ASN A 61 31.69 29.60 -4.80
CA ASN A 61 32.38 30.34 -3.73
C ASN A 61 33.86 29.96 -3.61
N GLU A 62 34.19 28.67 -3.69
CA GLU A 62 35.55 28.15 -3.44
C GLU A 62 36.46 28.24 -4.65
N GLN A 63 35.93 28.09 -5.87
CA GLN A 63 36.72 27.94 -7.09
C GLN A 63 36.55 29.10 -8.07
N ILE A 64 35.36 29.71 -8.16
CA ILE A 64 35.09 30.76 -9.17
C ILE A 64 35.34 32.16 -8.62
N LYS A 65 34.81 32.48 -7.42
CA LYS A 65 34.95 33.81 -6.83
C LYS A 65 36.42 34.26 -6.69
N PRO A 66 37.36 33.44 -6.19
CA PRO A 66 38.75 33.88 -6.00
C PRO A 66 39.44 34.32 -7.30
N GLU A 67 39.16 33.66 -8.41
CA GLU A 67 39.77 33.92 -9.72
C GLU A 67 39.30 35.24 -10.36
N LEU A 68 38.18 35.79 -9.87
CA LEU A 68 37.56 36.99 -10.45
C LEU A 68 37.64 38.22 -9.55
N ASN A 69 38.31 38.14 -8.39
CA ASN A 69 38.38 39.22 -7.41
C ASN A 69 38.84 40.56 -8.00
N GLU A 70 39.88 40.57 -8.85
CA GLU A 70 40.35 41.82 -9.50
C GLU A 70 39.30 42.43 -10.43
N GLN A 71 38.56 41.59 -11.16
CA GLN A 71 37.51 42.04 -12.08
C GLN A 71 36.29 42.58 -11.31
N LEU A 72 35.99 42.02 -10.13
CA LEU A 72 34.87 42.45 -9.28
C LEU A 72 35.02 43.86 -8.72
N GLU A 73 36.25 44.36 -8.61
CA GLU A 73 36.51 45.76 -8.26
C GLU A 73 36.04 46.73 -9.35
N ARG A 74 36.02 46.28 -10.61
CA ARG A 74 35.69 47.10 -11.79
C ARG A 74 34.24 46.94 -12.22
N GLU A 75 33.72 45.72 -12.17
CA GLU A 75 32.38 45.37 -12.64
C GLU A 75 31.73 44.32 -11.73
N PHE A 76 30.45 44.51 -11.42
CA PHE A 76 29.72 43.50 -10.67
C PHE A 76 29.30 42.36 -11.60
N LEU A 77 29.78 41.16 -11.32
CA LEU A 77 29.45 39.93 -12.04
C LEU A 77 28.53 39.06 -11.17
N PRO A 78 27.22 38.97 -11.45
CA PRO A 78 26.31 38.13 -10.66
C PRO A 78 26.74 36.65 -10.58
N GLN A 79 27.47 36.16 -11.58
CA GLN A 79 27.91 34.77 -11.71
C GLN A 79 28.89 34.32 -10.62
N VAL A 80 29.49 35.25 -9.85
CA VAL A 80 30.33 34.90 -8.70
C VAL A 80 29.53 34.75 -7.41
N ILE A 81 28.25 35.12 -7.42
CA ILE A 81 27.37 35.02 -6.26
C ILE A 81 26.81 33.59 -6.20
N PRO A 82 27.09 32.81 -5.14
CA PRO A 82 26.68 31.40 -5.06
C PRO A 82 25.19 31.16 -5.31
N ALA A 83 24.34 32.01 -4.71
CA ALA A 83 22.88 31.94 -4.87
C ALA A 83 22.43 32.18 -6.31
N TYR A 84 23.08 33.12 -6.98
CA TYR A 84 22.78 33.45 -8.38
C TYR A 84 23.11 32.25 -9.27
N SER A 85 24.31 31.69 -9.14
CA SER A 85 24.78 30.57 -9.96
C SER A 85 23.93 29.32 -9.75
N ALA A 86 23.59 28.97 -8.51
CA ALA A 86 22.69 27.85 -8.23
C ALA A 86 21.30 28.06 -8.86
N THR A 87 20.75 29.27 -8.74
CA THR A 87 19.45 29.60 -9.34
C THR A 87 19.48 29.52 -10.86
N GLU A 88 20.51 30.06 -11.53
CA GLU A 88 20.63 29.99 -12.99
C GLU A 88 20.86 28.56 -13.49
N VAL A 89 21.69 27.77 -12.81
CA VAL A 89 21.88 26.35 -13.14
C VAL A 89 20.56 25.59 -13.02
N PHE A 90 19.78 25.86 -11.97
CA PHE A 90 18.47 25.24 -11.83
C PHE A 90 17.46 25.72 -12.89
N ASN A 91 17.49 27.00 -13.26
CA ASN A 91 16.66 27.53 -14.35
C ASN A 91 16.99 26.86 -15.68
N ASN A 92 18.27 26.55 -15.93
CA ASN A 92 18.68 25.76 -17.10
C ASN A 92 18.11 24.34 -17.06
N LEU A 93 18.05 23.68 -15.90
CA LEU A 93 17.37 22.39 -15.74
C LEU A 93 15.88 22.53 -16.06
N ARG A 94 15.22 23.52 -15.46
CA ARG A 94 13.79 23.80 -15.62
C ARG A 94 13.41 24.16 -17.07
N SER A 95 14.33 24.71 -17.86
CA SER A 95 14.10 24.99 -19.29
C SER A 95 13.80 23.73 -20.13
N LYS A 96 14.12 22.54 -19.62
CA LYS A 96 13.80 21.27 -20.28
C LYS A 96 12.35 20.88 -20.02
N GLU A 97 11.65 20.42 -21.05
CA GLU A 97 10.22 20.04 -20.99
C GLU A 97 9.88 19.13 -19.80
N LYS A 98 10.74 18.13 -19.53
CA LYS A 98 10.56 17.18 -18.42
C LYS A 98 10.62 17.82 -17.02
N TYR A 99 11.32 18.94 -16.87
CA TYR A 99 11.62 19.56 -15.57
C TYR A 99 10.96 20.93 -15.40
N GLY A 100 10.10 21.38 -16.32
CA GLY A 100 9.48 22.71 -16.30
C GLY A 100 8.68 23.06 -15.04
N GLN A 101 8.20 22.04 -14.32
CA GLN A 101 7.43 22.17 -13.08
C GLN A 101 8.29 22.08 -11.81
N TYR A 102 9.61 21.89 -11.93
CA TYR A 102 10.50 21.90 -10.78
C TYR A 102 10.90 23.34 -10.47
N PHE A 103 10.98 23.68 -9.19
CA PHE A 103 11.38 25.02 -8.75
C PHE A 103 12.47 24.92 -7.70
N TYR A 104 13.40 25.85 -7.77
CA TYR A 104 14.39 26.10 -6.74
C TYR A 104 14.42 27.60 -6.50
N LYS A 105 14.40 28.00 -5.23
CA LYS A 105 14.51 29.40 -4.84
C LYS A 105 15.20 29.53 -3.51
N GLU A 106 16.04 30.55 -3.38
CA GLU A 106 16.58 30.98 -2.10
C GLU A 106 15.72 32.11 -1.53
N ALA A 107 14.54 31.74 -1.04
CA ALA A 107 13.53 32.67 -0.58
C ALA A 107 14.02 33.43 0.67
N THR A 108 14.25 34.73 0.49
CA THR A 108 14.89 35.58 1.50
C THR A 108 13.95 36.72 1.88
N LEU A 109 13.90 37.05 3.17
CA LEU A 109 12.99 38.10 3.67
C LEU A 109 13.43 39.49 3.24
N ASN A 110 14.73 39.75 3.18
CA ASN A 110 15.29 40.98 2.65
C ASN A 110 16.43 40.64 1.65
N PRO A 111 16.13 40.30 0.38
CA PRO A 111 17.14 39.93 -0.59
C PRO A 111 17.78 41.15 -1.26
N THR A 112 19.00 40.96 -1.79
CA THR A 112 19.60 41.92 -2.73
C THR A 112 18.89 41.91 -4.08
N ASN A 113 18.55 40.73 -4.60
CA ASN A 113 17.83 40.59 -5.87
C ASN A 113 16.31 40.42 -5.59
N PRO A 114 15.44 41.29 -6.12
CA PRO A 114 13.99 41.21 -5.88
C PRO A 114 13.35 39.86 -6.25
N ARG A 115 13.93 39.11 -7.20
CA ARG A 115 13.43 37.78 -7.58
C ARG A 115 13.45 36.76 -6.44
N ASP A 116 14.35 36.96 -5.48
CA ASP A 116 14.58 36.06 -4.35
C ASP A 116 13.71 36.43 -3.14
N LYS A 117 12.87 37.47 -3.26
CA LYS A 117 11.99 37.92 -2.18
C LYS A 117 10.99 36.82 -1.85
N ALA A 118 10.98 36.43 -0.57
CA ALA A 118 10.03 35.45 -0.07
C ALA A 118 8.58 35.92 -0.30
N ASP A 119 7.74 35.05 -0.84
CA ASP A 119 6.28 35.23 -0.83
C ASP A 119 5.70 34.96 0.58
N ASP A 120 4.39 35.07 0.74
CA ASP A 120 3.73 34.88 2.04
C ASP A 120 3.97 33.45 2.60
N PHE A 121 3.89 32.43 1.74
CA PHE A 121 4.11 31.04 2.13
C PHE A 121 5.57 30.77 2.50
N GLU A 122 6.51 31.28 1.72
CA GLU A 122 7.94 31.16 1.96
C GLU A 122 8.33 31.92 3.24
N THR A 123 7.71 33.07 3.49
CA THR A 123 7.91 33.87 4.72
C THR A 123 7.54 33.06 5.96
N GLU A 124 6.40 32.36 5.95
CA GLU A 124 6.01 31.47 7.06
C GLU A 124 7.06 30.38 7.33
N ILE A 125 7.67 29.82 6.28
CA ILE A 125 8.74 28.83 6.41
C ILE A 125 9.98 29.45 7.05
N VAL A 126 10.42 30.63 6.60
CA VAL A 126 11.58 31.31 7.17
C VAL A 126 11.34 31.62 8.65
N GLU A 127 10.14 32.08 9.01
CA GLU A 127 9.79 32.37 10.39
C GLU A 127 9.71 31.11 11.27
N LYS A 128 9.31 29.95 10.73
CA LYS A 128 9.43 28.67 11.46
C LYS A 128 10.88 28.36 11.85
N PHE A 129 11.83 28.59 10.94
CA PHE A 129 13.25 28.38 11.24
C PHE A 129 13.79 29.40 12.23
N ARG A 130 13.39 30.67 12.13
CA ARG A 130 13.76 31.73 13.10
C ARG A 130 13.27 31.41 14.51
N ASN A 131 12.04 30.93 14.63
CA ASN A 131 11.43 30.55 15.91
C ASN A 131 12.00 29.25 16.49
N ASN A 132 12.61 28.40 15.67
CA ASN A 132 13.25 27.17 16.11
C ASN A 132 14.57 26.93 15.37
N THR A 133 15.66 27.51 15.87
CA THR A 133 17.00 27.43 15.25
C THR A 133 17.60 26.02 15.21
N LYS A 134 17.01 25.06 15.94
CA LYS A 134 17.37 23.63 15.88
C LYS A 134 16.72 22.91 14.71
N LEU A 135 15.64 23.46 14.13
CA LEU A 135 14.99 22.91 12.95
C LEU A 135 15.91 23.09 11.73
N LYS A 136 16.39 21.98 11.18
CA LYS A 136 17.32 21.99 10.03
C LYS A 136 16.64 21.79 8.69
N GLU A 137 15.42 21.27 8.71
CA GLU A 137 14.66 20.96 7.52
C GLU A 137 13.18 21.05 7.83
N TRP A 138 12.41 21.51 6.85
CA TRP A 138 10.96 21.52 6.89
C TRP A 138 10.43 21.10 5.52
N GLN A 139 9.43 20.23 5.49
CA GLN A 139 8.88 19.71 4.25
C GLN A 139 7.38 19.56 4.33
N GLY A 140 6.72 19.54 3.18
CA GLY A 140 5.28 19.36 3.12
C GLY A 140 4.74 19.50 1.71
N PHE A 141 3.43 19.68 1.64
CA PHE A 141 2.71 19.91 0.39
C PHE A 141 2.23 21.36 0.33
N ARG A 142 2.33 21.95 -0.86
CA ARG A 142 1.72 23.23 -1.23
C ARG A 142 0.83 22.96 -2.43
N SER A 143 -0.45 23.28 -2.30
CA SER A 143 -1.36 23.28 -3.44
C SER A 143 -1.20 24.59 -4.19
N GLU A 144 -0.75 24.52 -5.43
CA GLU A 144 -0.78 25.64 -6.37
C GLU A 144 -1.93 25.45 -7.37
N PRO A 145 -2.45 26.52 -8.02
CA PRO A 145 -3.64 26.45 -8.88
C PRO A 145 -3.59 25.39 -9.99
N ALA A 146 -2.42 24.89 -10.37
CA ALA A 146 -2.24 23.91 -11.44
C ALA A 146 -1.75 22.53 -10.97
N VAL A 147 -0.95 22.44 -9.89
CA VAL A 147 -0.26 21.20 -9.49
C VAL A 147 0.00 21.18 -7.98
N ASP A 148 -0.28 20.05 -7.33
CA ASP A 148 0.20 19.80 -5.96
C ASP A 148 1.71 19.59 -5.96
N MET A 149 2.41 20.46 -5.27
CA MET A 149 3.86 20.47 -5.15
C MET A 149 4.27 19.93 -3.79
N PHE A 150 5.27 19.05 -3.77
CA PHE A 150 5.99 18.73 -2.54
C PHE A 150 7.19 19.66 -2.44
N TYR A 151 7.37 20.29 -1.30
CA TYR A 151 8.49 21.19 -1.06
C TYR A 151 9.37 20.67 0.07
N ILE A 152 10.65 20.96 -0.03
CA ILE A 152 11.64 20.79 1.04
C ILE A 152 12.33 22.13 1.21
N ALA A 153 12.47 22.56 2.46
CA ALA A 153 13.09 23.80 2.84
C ALA A 153 14.21 23.56 3.84
N ARG A 154 15.33 24.28 3.67
CA ARG A 154 16.43 24.36 4.66
C ARG A 154 16.74 25.82 4.97
N PRO A 155 17.08 26.17 6.23
CA PRO A 155 17.34 27.55 6.59
C PRO A 155 18.62 28.07 5.95
N LEU A 156 18.58 29.32 5.49
CA LEU A 156 19.78 30.08 5.10
C LEU A 156 20.23 30.91 6.29
N GLN A 157 21.17 30.35 7.05
CA GLN A 157 21.80 31.03 8.18
C GLN A 157 23.12 31.68 7.75
N ILE A 158 23.35 32.91 8.20
CA ILE A 158 24.62 33.61 7.99
C ILE A 158 25.64 33.08 8.98
N THR A 159 26.43 32.07 8.60
CA THR A 159 27.44 31.46 9.49
C THR A 159 28.81 32.11 9.36
N GLU A 160 29.10 32.76 8.22
CA GLU A 160 30.41 33.32 7.91
C GLU A 160 30.40 34.86 7.96
N PRO A 161 31.39 35.50 8.63
CA PRO A 161 31.51 36.96 8.65
C PRO A 161 31.71 37.59 7.26
N SER A 162 32.26 36.85 6.30
CA SER A 162 32.48 37.32 4.92
C SER A 162 31.17 37.68 4.21
N CYS A 163 30.03 37.13 4.63
CA CYS A 163 28.73 37.55 4.11
C CYS A 163 28.43 39.03 4.42
N LEU A 164 28.93 39.54 5.54
CA LEU A 164 28.70 40.91 6.01
C LEU A 164 29.56 41.94 5.26
N GLU A 165 30.51 41.51 4.42
CA GLU A 165 31.23 42.41 3.50
C GLU A 165 30.26 43.06 2.51
N CYS A 166 29.22 42.32 2.10
CA CYS A 166 28.24 42.77 1.11
C CYS A 166 26.85 43.04 1.70
N HIS A 167 26.53 42.50 2.89
CA HIS A 167 25.17 42.47 3.43
C HIS A 167 25.00 43.19 4.79
N ASP A 168 26.04 43.86 5.30
CA ASP A 168 25.94 44.66 6.53
C ASP A 168 25.23 46.00 6.26
N THR A 169 25.92 46.96 5.63
CA THR A 169 25.38 48.29 5.32
C THR A 169 25.69 48.68 3.88
N PRO A 170 24.85 49.52 3.24
CA PRO A 170 25.07 49.97 1.87
C PRO A 170 26.43 50.65 1.65
N GLU A 171 26.95 51.34 2.67
CA GLU A 171 28.22 52.07 2.60
C GLU A 171 29.45 51.14 2.58
N ARG A 172 29.34 49.95 3.18
CA ARG A 172 30.40 48.94 3.22
C ARG A 172 30.40 48.02 2.00
N ALA A 173 29.26 47.90 1.33
CA ALA A 173 29.10 47.01 0.20
C ALA A 173 29.88 47.49 -1.03
N PRO A 174 30.28 46.57 -1.93
CA PRO A 174 30.90 46.94 -3.19
C PRO A 174 30.06 47.95 -3.98
N LYS A 175 30.68 49.06 -4.41
CA LYS A 175 29.99 50.10 -5.20
C LYS A 175 29.35 49.54 -6.47
N THR A 176 29.97 48.51 -7.05
CA THR A 176 29.48 47.81 -8.23
C THR A 176 28.18 47.05 -7.94
N GLN A 177 27.99 46.48 -6.75
CA GLN A 177 26.73 45.87 -6.30
C GLN A 177 25.63 46.94 -6.13
N ILE A 178 25.93 48.04 -5.44
CA ILE A 178 24.99 49.14 -5.21
C ILE A 178 24.51 49.75 -6.53
N LYS A 179 25.41 49.88 -7.52
CA LYS A 179 25.06 50.35 -8.86
C LYS A 179 24.01 49.46 -9.55
N ASN A 180 24.04 48.15 -9.32
CA ASN A 180 23.16 47.19 -9.98
C ASN A 180 21.85 46.95 -9.25
N TYR A 181 21.87 46.90 -7.91
CA TYR A 181 20.70 46.51 -7.10
C TYR A 181 20.16 47.62 -6.18
N GLY A 182 20.88 48.75 -6.09
CA GLY A 182 20.54 49.85 -5.20
C GLY A 182 20.89 49.57 -3.73
N PRO A 183 20.68 50.57 -2.84
CA PRO A 183 21.07 50.49 -1.43
C PRO A 183 19.95 49.99 -0.49
N VAL A 184 18.82 49.51 -1.02
CA VAL A 184 17.62 49.22 -0.21
C VAL A 184 17.56 47.75 0.24
N GLY A 185 17.71 46.81 -0.68
CA GLY A 185 17.52 45.39 -0.43
C GLY A 185 18.81 44.64 -0.10
N GLY A 186 18.74 43.66 0.80
CA GLY A 186 19.86 42.77 1.08
C GLY A 186 20.93 43.33 2.02
N PHE A 187 20.54 44.25 2.90
CA PHE A 187 21.39 44.81 3.95
C PHE A 187 20.78 44.58 5.35
N GLY A 188 21.57 44.84 6.39
CA GLY A 188 21.19 44.73 7.79
C GLY A 188 21.20 43.30 8.33
N TRP A 189 21.83 42.37 7.62
CA TRP A 189 21.94 40.97 8.06
C TRP A 189 22.92 40.86 9.24
N LYS A 190 22.66 39.92 10.15
CA LYS A 190 23.53 39.66 11.30
C LYS A 190 24.15 38.27 11.25
N LEU A 191 25.34 38.14 11.83
CA LEU A 191 25.98 36.83 12.02
C LEU A 191 25.05 35.93 12.86
N ASN A 192 24.91 34.68 12.43
CA ASN A 192 24.00 33.65 12.92
C ASN A 192 22.51 33.92 12.70
N GLU A 193 22.13 34.97 11.96
CA GLU A 193 20.74 35.21 11.59
C GLU A 193 20.29 34.25 10.47
N ILE A 194 19.06 33.77 10.56
CA ILE A 194 18.39 33.09 9.45
C ILE A 194 17.70 34.17 8.61
N VAL A 195 18.22 34.41 7.42
CA VAL A 195 17.76 35.50 6.53
C VAL A 195 16.74 35.01 5.50
N GLY A 196 16.70 33.70 5.28
CA GLY A 196 15.85 33.06 4.28
C GLY A 196 15.83 31.54 4.40
N ALA A 197 15.37 30.87 3.35
CA ALA A 197 15.38 29.43 3.20
C ALA A 197 15.69 29.02 1.76
N GLN A 198 16.46 27.96 1.58
CA GLN A 198 16.55 27.25 0.32
C GLN A 198 15.32 26.38 0.18
N ILE A 199 14.54 26.56 -0.88
CA ILE A 199 13.30 25.83 -1.11
C ILE A 199 13.40 25.14 -2.47
N ILE A 200 13.27 23.82 -2.46
CA ILE A 200 13.07 23.01 -3.66
C ILE A 200 11.60 22.61 -3.70
N SER A 201 10.95 22.72 -4.85
CA SER A 201 9.58 22.23 -5.07
C SER A 201 9.55 21.27 -6.26
N VAL A 202 8.99 20.10 -6.02
CA VAL A 202 8.92 18.97 -6.95
C VAL A 202 7.45 18.62 -7.20
N PRO A 203 7.03 18.39 -8.46
CA PRO A 203 5.66 17.99 -8.75
C PRO A 203 5.34 16.63 -8.11
N ALA A 204 4.38 16.61 -7.20
CA ALA A 204 3.97 15.39 -6.47
C ALA A 204 2.79 14.68 -7.14
N SER A 205 1.96 15.42 -7.87
CA SER A 205 0.70 14.94 -8.45
C SER A 205 0.90 13.68 -9.31
N ALA A 206 1.89 13.66 -10.20
CA ALA A 206 2.12 12.54 -11.11
C ALA A 206 2.57 11.26 -10.38
N VAL A 207 3.43 11.41 -9.36
CA VAL A 207 3.95 10.26 -8.59
C VAL A 207 2.86 9.69 -7.68
N ILE A 208 2.11 10.55 -6.98
CA ILE A 208 1.00 10.14 -6.12
C ILE A 208 -0.15 9.53 -6.95
N GLN A 209 -0.46 10.09 -8.12
CA GLN A 209 -1.47 9.52 -9.02
C GLN A 209 -1.06 8.12 -9.50
N LYS A 210 0.20 7.91 -9.88
CA LYS A 210 0.70 6.57 -10.22
C LYS A 210 0.59 5.60 -9.05
N ALA A 211 0.95 6.01 -7.84
CA ALA A 211 0.81 5.19 -6.64
C ALA A 211 -0.65 4.76 -6.41
N ASN A 212 -1.61 5.69 -6.58
CA ASN A 212 -3.04 5.38 -6.50
C ASN A 212 -3.50 4.43 -7.60
N GLN A 213 -3.08 4.66 -8.85
CA GLN A 213 -3.41 3.79 -9.99
C GLN A 213 -2.90 2.36 -9.76
N TYR A 214 -1.67 2.19 -9.29
CA TYR A 214 -1.13 0.87 -8.95
C TYR A 214 -1.88 0.23 -7.78
N SER A 215 -2.25 1.01 -6.76
CA SER A 215 -3.06 0.51 -5.65
C SER A 215 -4.40 -0.04 -6.15
N PHE A 216 -5.14 0.72 -6.98
CA PHE A 216 -6.40 0.27 -7.56
C PHE A 216 -6.25 -0.95 -8.45
N LEU A 217 -5.21 -1.00 -9.28
CA LEU A 217 -4.94 -2.13 -10.16
C LEU A 217 -4.67 -3.41 -9.35
N ILE A 218 -3.81 -3.34 -8.34
CA ILE A 218 -3.48 -4.48 -7.49
C ILE A 218 -4.71 -4.95 -6.70
N VAL A 219 -5.44 -4.03 -6.07
CA VAL A 219 -6.69 -4.37 -5.36
C VAL A 219 -7.71 -4.98 -6.30
N GLY A 220 -7.83 -4.47 -7.53
CA GLY A 220 -8.71 -5.01 -8.57
C GLY A 220 -8.36 -6.46 -8.95
N ILE A 221 -7.09 -6.74 -9.23
CA ILE A 221 -6.61 -8.09 -9.54
C ILE A 221 -6.86 -9.04 -8.37
N VAL A 222 -6.49 -8.65 -7.15
CA VAL A 222 -6.69 -9.47 -5.94
C VAL A 222 -8.19 -9.73 -5.72
N SER A 223 -9.05 -8.74 -5.94
CA SER A 223 -10.51 -8.89 -5.83
C SER A 223 -11.05 -9.93 -6.83
N ILE A 224 -10.59 -9.89 -8.09
CA ILE A 224 -10.99 -10.87 -9.12
C ILE A 224 -10.58 -12.29 -8.71
N VAL A 225 -9.34 -12.46 -8.25
CA VAL A 225 -8.84 -13.77 -7.78
C VAL A 225 -9.68 -14.30 -6.63
N PHE A 226 -10.00 -13.46 -5.64
CA PHE A 226 -10.85 -13.86 -4.53
C PHE A 226 -12.28 -14.22 -4.96
N VAL A 227 -12.88 -13.47 -5.88
CA VAL A 227 -14.21 -13.79 -6.42
C VAL A 227 -14.18 -15.17 -7.10
N ALA A 228 -13.14 -15.45 -7.90
CA ALA A 228 -12.96 -16.76 -8.52
C ALA A 228 -12.84 -17.89 -7.49
N ILE A 229 -12.09 -17.68 -6.39
CA ILE A 229 -11.98 -18.63 -5.27
C ILE A 229 -13.34 -18.87 -4.62
N ILE A 230 -14.11 -17.81 -4.34
CA ILE A 230 -15.45 -17.94 -3.74
C ILE A 230 -16.37 -18.74 -4.65
N LEU A 231 -16.36 -18.49 -5.96
CA LEU A 231 -17.15 -19.25 -6.92
C LEU A 231 -16.75 -20.73 -6.95
N LEU A 232 -15.44 -21.00 -6.97
CA LEU A 232 -14.90 -22.36 -6.95
C LEU A 232 -15.30 -23.11 -5.67
N VAL A 233 -15.11 -22.50 -4.50
CA VAL A 233 -15.50 -23.09 -3.21
C VAL A 233 -17.00 -23.35 -3.16
N ASN A 234 -17.84 -22.43 -3.64
CA ASN A 234 -19.28 -22.63 -3.69
C ASN A 234 -19.69 -23.78 -4.63
N LEU A 235 -19.00 -23.93 -5.75
CA LEU A 235 -19.23 -25.02 -6.70
C LEU A 235 -18.86 -26.37 -6.06
N LEU A 236 -17.68 -26.46 -5.44
CA LEU A 236 -17.22 -27.66 -4.74
C LEU A 236 -18.13 -28.02 -3.58
N LEU A 237 -18.47 -27.07 -2.70
CA LEU A 237 -19.37 -27.29 -1.57
C LEU A 237 -20.75 -27.76 -2.02
N ASN A 238 -21.29 -27.20 -3.11
CA ASN A 238 -22.57 -27.64 -3.63
C ASN A 238 -22.51 -29.06 -4.19
N ARG A 239 -21.43 -29.42 -4.88
CA ARG A 239 -21.26 -30.73 -5.53
C ARG A 239 -20.89 -31.84 -4.53
N GLN A 240 -19.99 -31.59 -3.60
CA GLN A 240 -19.42 -32.58 -2.68
C GLN A 240 -20.19 -32.71 -1.37
N ILE A 241 -20.83 -31.64 -0.89
CA ILE A 241 -21.49 -31.65 0.44
C ILE A 241 -23.01 -31.51 0.29
N VAL A 242 -23.48 -30.41 -0.30
CA VAL A 242 -24.93 -30.07 -0.27
C VAL A 242 -25.78 -31.05 -1.08
N ARG A 243 -25.35 -31.43 -2.30
CA ARG A 243 -26.10 -32.37 -3.15
C ARG A 243 -26.18 -33.77 -2.52
N PRO A 244 -25.06 -34.40 -2.09
CA PRO A 244 -25.10 -35.69 -1.40
C PRO A 244 -25.95 -35.68 -0.12
N LEU A 245 -25.82 -34.65 0.74
CA LEU A 245 -26.63 -34.53 1.95
C LEU A 245 -28.13 -34.47 1.63
N LYS A 246 -28.54 -33.65 0.65
CA LYS A 246 -29.94 -33.59 0.22
C LYS A 246 -30.47 -34.93 -0.27
N ARG A 247 -29.62 -35.73 -0.93
CA ARG A 247 -29.98 -37.07 -1.40
C ARG A 247 -30.22 -38.01 -0.22
N ILE A 248 -29.28 -38.05 0.74
CA ILE A 248 -29.42 -38.87 1.95
C ILE A 248 -30.69 -38.47 2.73
N THR A 249 -30.93 -37.16 2.92
CA THR A 249 -32.14 -36.68 3.59
C THR A 249 -33.42 -37.11 2.88
N ARG A 250 -33.48 -37.00 1.54
CA ARG A 250 -34.66 -37.43 0.77
C ARG A 250 -34.95 -38.92 0.94
N VAL A 251 -33.93 -39.78 0.79
CA VAL A 251 -34.10 -41.24 0.93
C VAL A 251 -34.53 -41.59 2.36
N ALA A 252 -33.96 -40.93 3.37
CA ALA A 252 -34.38 -41.13 4.77
C ALA A 252 -35.85 -40.74 5.01
N GLU A 253 -36.33 -39.68 4.37
CA GLU A 253 -37.72 -39.22 4.48
C GLU A 253 -38.71 -40.19 3.81
N GLU A 254 -38.35 -40.75 2.64
CA GLU A 254 -39.12 -41.82 1.98
C GLU A 254 -39.19 -43.09 2.85
N VAL A 255 -38.06 -43.52 3.40
CA VAL A 255 -38.00 -44.65 4.35
C VAL A 255 -38.89 -44.37 5.57
N SER A 256 -38.87 -43.15 6.11
CA SER A 256 -39.69 -42.78 7.29
C SER A 256 -41.20 -42.82 7.02
N THR A 257 -41.62 -42.65 5.77
CA THR A 257 -43.03 -42.70 5.35
C THR A 257 -43.47 -44.10 4.90
N GLY A 258 -42.60 -45.11 5.04
CA GLY A 258 -42.91 -46.52 4.78
C GLY A 258 -42.45 -47.05 3.42
N HIS A 259 -41.82 -46.22 2.58
CA HIS A 259 -41.26 -46.62 1.29
C HIS A 259 -39.85 -47.19 1.49
N MET A 260 -39.74 -48.51 1.66
CA MET A 260 -38.49 -49.22 2.01
C MET A 260 -37.67 -49.70 0.81
N ASP A 261 -38.21 -49.56 -0.39
CA ASP A 261 -37.64 -49.98 -1.67
C ASP A 261 -36.51 -49.07 -2.18
N VAL A 262 -36.38 -47.86 -1.63
CA VAL A 262 -35.32 -46.92 -1.97
C VAL A 262 -34.00 -47.24 -1.27
N ASP A 263 -32.86 -47.02 -1.96
CA ASP A 263 -31.52 -47.33 -1.43
C ASP A 263 -30.60 -46.11 -1.32
N PHE A 264 -29.70 -46.17 -0.34
CA PHE A 264 -28.64 -45.19 -0.17
C PHE A 264 -27.47 -45.55 -1.08
N GLU A 265 -27.33 -44.84 -2.20
CA GLU A 265 -26.15 -44.98 -3.07
C GLU A 265 -24.89 -44.48 -2.36
N GLN A 266 -23.86 -45.31 -2.30
CA GLN A 266 -22.58 -44.93 -1.75
C GLN A 266 -21.75 -44.24 -2.83
N LEU A 267 -21.81 -42.90 -2.85
CA LEU A 267 -21.15 -42.08 -3.87
C LEU A 267 -19.77 -41.53 -3.45
N SER A 268 -19.36 -41.70 -2.19
CA SER A 268 -18.09 -41.17 -1.68
C SER A 268 -17.47 -42.07 -0.61
N ASN A 269 -16.16 -41.90 -0.39
CA ASN A 269 -15.37 -42.55 0.66
C ASN A 269 -14.99 -41.58 1.80
N ASP A 270 -15.60 -40.40 1.83
CA ASP A 270 -15.45 -39.38 2.87
C ASP A 270 -16.48 -39.56 4.02
N GLU A 271 -16.58 -38.57 4.90
CA GLU A 271 -17.54 -38.52 6.00
C GLU A 271 -18.99 -38.61 5.52
N ILE A 272 -19.30 -38.06 4.33
CA ILE A 272 -20.63 -38.15 3.73
C ILE A 272 -20.93 -39.58 3.26
N GLY A 273 -19.92 -40.26 2.71
CA GLY A 273 -19.98 -41.69 2.39
C GLY A 273 -20.22 -42.57 3.62
N ASN A 274 -19.51 -42.28 4.73
CA ASN A 274 -19.70 -42.98 6.00
C ASN A 274 -21.09 -42.73 6.59
N LEU A 275 -21.62 -41.51 6.46
CA LEU A 275 -23.00 -41.18 6.84
C LEU A 275 -24.01 -42.00 6.02
N ALA A 276 -23.84 -42.07 4.71
CA ALA A 276 -24.71 -42.87 3.84
C ALA A 276 -24.72 -44.37 4.24
N LYS A 277 -23.54 -44.94 4.56
CA LYS A 277 -23.42 -46.31 5.07
C LYS A 277 -24.19 -46.53 6.39
N ALA A 278 -24.08 -45.58 7.32
CA ALA A 278 -24.80 -45.67 8.60
C ALA A 278 -26.32 -45.67 8.40
N PHE A 279 -26.83 -44.75 7.55
CA PHE A 279 -28.25 -44.70 7.20
C PHE A 279 -28.73 -45.97 6.48
N LYS A 280 -27.92 -46.54 5.59
CA LYS A 280 -28.22 -47.81 4.92
C LYS A 280 -28.40 -48.96 5.92
N ARG A 281 -27.51 -49.08 6.92
CA ARG A 281 -27.63 -50.08 7.98
C ARG A 281 -28.89 -49.87 8.82
N MET A 282 -29.22 -48.62 9.16
CA MET A 282 -30.44 -48.30 9.89
C MET A 282 -31.71 -48.70 9.13
N LYS A 283 -31.78 -48.42 7.82
CA LYS A 283 -32.89 -48.85 6.95
C LYS A 283 -33.10 -50.36 7.01
N LEU A 284 -32.03 -51.13 6.83
CA LEU A 284 -32.09 -52.60 6.86
C LEU A 284 -32.56 -53.13 8.23
N SER A 285 -32.08 -52.55 9.32
CA SER A 285 -32.54 -52.91 10.67
C SER A 285 -34.04 -52.64 10.88
N LEU A 286 -34.52 -51.49 10.40
CA LEU A 286 -35.94 -51.13 10.49
C LEU A 286 -36.82 -52.06 9.64
N GLU A 287 -36.38 -52.37 8.41
CA GLU A 287 -37.08 -53.29 7.52
C GLU A 287 -37.19 -54.69 8.15
N MET A 288 -36.12 -55.21 8.74
CA MET A 288 -36.13 -56.48 9.47
C MET A 288 -37.10 -56.45 10.66
N ALA A 289 -37.12 -55.36 11.44
CA ALA A 289 -38.02 -55.20 12.57
C ALA A 289 -39.50 -55.21 12.13
N MET A 290 -39.84 -54.47 11.06
CA MET A 290 -41.21 -54.44 10.52
C MET A 290 -41.64 -55.80 9.94
N ARG A 291 -40.74 -56.53 9.27
CA ARG A 291 -41.02 -57.89 8.77
C ARG A 291 -41.31 -58.87 9.90
N ARG A 292 -40.63 -58.73 11.05
CA ARG A 292 -40.89 -59.54 12.26
C ARG A 292 -42.26 -59.24 12.86
N LEU A 293 -42.67 -57.97 12.90
CA LEU A 293 -44.00 -57.57 13.38
C LEU A 293 -45.15 -58.01 12.45
N LYS A 294 -44.93 -58.04 11.13
CA LYS A 294 -45.92 -58.50 10.14
C LYS A 294 -46.04 -60.03 10.04
N ARG A 295 -45.14 -60.81 10.65
CA ARG A 295 -45.26 -62.27 10.72
C ARG A 295 -46.29 -62.63 11.80
N PRO A 296 -47.38 -63.37 11.48
CA PRO A 296 -48.34 -63.80 12.51
C PRO A 296 -47.64 -64.69 13.54
N PRO A 297 -48.06 -64.68 14.83
CA PRO A 297 -47.56 -65.64 15.80
C PRO A 297 -48.10 -67.03 15.43
N GLY A 298 -47.32 -67.81 14.69
CA GLY A 298 -47.80 -69.11 14.22
C GLY A 298 -46.78 -69.90 13.42
N ASN A 299 -45.88 -70.58 14.13
CA ASN A 299 -45.71 -72.05 14.10
C ASN A 299 -44.31 -72.38 14.64
N THR A 300 -44.19 -72.40 15.97
CA THR A 300 -43.10 -73.10 16.66
C THR A 300 -43.36 -74.59 16.49
N ASN A 301 -43.02 -75.16 15.34
CA ASN A 301 -42.99 -76.61 15.20
C ASN A 301 -41.64 -77.11 15.72
N THR A 302 -41.68 -77.57 16.96
CA THR A 302 -40.66 -78.38 17.60
C THR A 302 -40.44 -79.65 16.79
N GLY A 303 -39.28 -79.78 16.15
CA GLY A 303 -38.79 -80.99 15.50
C GLY A 303 -37.34 -81.25 15.90
N ASN A 304 -37.16 -82.28 16.71
CA ASN A 304 -35.95 -82.75 17.42
C ASN A 304 -34.75 -83.07 16.49
N PRO A 305 -33.49 -83.12 17.01
CA PRO A 305 -32.25 -83.17 16.25
C PRO A 305 -31.76 -84.60 15.97
N SER A 306 -31.07 -84.78 14.84
CA SER A 306 -30.19 -85.93 14.52
C SER A 306 -29.36 -85.56 13.26
N ASN A 307 -28.05 -85.32 13.30
CA ASN A 307 -26.90 -86.23 13.42
C ASN A 307 -26.19 -86.47 12.05
N TYR A 308 -24.85 -86.53 12.09
CA TYR A 308 -23.85 -86.78 11.02
C TYR A 308 -23.64 -85.66 9.97
N GLY A 309 -22.43 -85.29 9.56
CA GLY A 309 -21.15 -85.97 9.67
C GLY A 309 -19.95 -85.09 9.28
N ASN A 310 -18.81 -85.57 9.76
CA ASN A 310 -17.43 -85.15 9.59
C ASN A 310 -16.95 -85.06 8.12
N SER A 311 -16.19 -84.01 7.79
CA SER A 311 -14.97 -84.12 6.96
C SER A 311 -14.19 -82.80 7.00
N GLY A 312 -12.97 -82.84 7.52
CA GLY A 312 -12.04 -81.72 7.43
C GLY A 312 -11.51 -81.50 6.01
N ASN A 313 -10.94 -80.33 5.77
CA ASN A 313 -9.67 -80.26 5.07
C ASN A 313 -8.93 -78.95 5.40
N SER A 314 -7.65 -79.16 5.63
CA SER A 314 -6.53 -78.28 5.89
C SER A 314 -6.15 -77.35 4.73
N GLY A 315 -5.48 -76.25 5.13
CA GLY A 315 -4.44 -75.55 4.37
C GLY A 315 -4.90 -74.29 3.65
N ASN A 316 -4.08 -73.26 3.43
CA ASN A 316 -2.73 -72.92 3.87
C ASN A 316 -2.45 -71.50 3.30
N TYR A 317 -1.51 -70.78 3.93
CA TYR A 317 -0.81 -69.53 3.59
C TYR A 317 -0.95 -68.82 2.21
N GLY A 318 -0.82 -67.48 2.28
CA GLY A 318 -0.24 -66.59 1.25
C GLY A 318 -0.89 -65.19 1.25
N ASN A 319 -0.40 -64.18 1.98
CA ASN A 319 0.81 -63.34 1.79
C ASN A 319 0.71 -62.27 0.66
N SER A 320 1.04 -61.03 1.04
CA SER A 320 1.51 -59.87 0.25
C SER A 320 0.55 -59.32 -0.82
N GLY A 321 0.19 -58.03 -0.86
CA GLY A 321 1.03 -56.85 -0.68
C GLY A 321 1.34 -56.26 -2.06
N TYR A 322 0.60 -55.23 -2.44
CA TYR A 322 0.95 -54.05 -3.23
C TYR A 322 -0.09 -52.96 -2.95
#